data_AF-A0A2V8W849-F1
#
_entry.id   AF-A0A2V8W849-F1
#
_cell.length_a   1.000
_cell.length_b   1.000
_cell.length_c   1.000
_cell.angle_alpha   90.00
_cell.angle_beta   90.00
_cell.angle_gamma   90.00
#
_symmetry.space_group_name_H-M   'P 1'
#
loop_
_entity.id
_entity.type
_entity.pdbx_description
1 polymer ?
#
loop_
_entity_poly.entity_id
_entity_poly.type
_entity_poly.pdbx_seq_one_letter_code
_entity_poly.pdbx_strand_id
1 'polypeptide(L)'
;MPRWTRRQFLKGLSLVGSGSLAELAGISLPLGLNWGRPRRFAPTPAPPLFEQVPSAVSGISWRHVNGRSPEYYLPEKTGAGCAFLDYDNDGWMDIYLVNSGK
;
A
#
# COMPACT_ATOMS: atom_id res chain seq x y z
N MET A 1 21.53 28.08 3.48
CA MET A 1 21.56 26.94 2.52
C MET A 1 20.20 26.85 1.85
N PRO A 2 20.10 26.69 0.53
CA PRO A 2 18.80 26.62 -0.14
C PRO A 2 18.05 25.36 0.31
N ARG A 3 16.86 25.52 0.91
CA ARG A 3 16.06 24.41 1.45
C ARG A 3 15.11 23.91 0.36
N TRP A 4 15.61 23.08 -0.55
CA TRP A 4 14.78 22.44 -1.57
C TRP A 4 13.78 21.48 -0.93
N THR A 5 12.52 21.52 -1.34
CA THR A 5 11.51 20.56 -0.88
C THR A 5 11.59 19.27 -1.72
N ARG A 6 11.27 18.11 -1.15
CA ARG A 6 11.32 16.80 -1.84
C ARG A 6 10.49 16.78 -3.13
N ARG A 7 9.37 17.53 -3.16
CA ARG A 7 8.54 17.73 -4.36
C ARG A 7 9.30 18.45 -5.49
N GLN A 8 10.14 19.44 -5.16
CA GLN A 8 11.01 20.11 -6.13
C GLN A 8 12.12 19.17 -6.64
N PHE A 9 12.67 18.33 -5.76
CA PHE A 9 13.67 17.32 -6.15
C PHE A 9 13.10 16.26 -7.10
N LEU A 10 11.91 15.70 -6.81
CA LEU A 10 11.32 14.63 -7.62
C LEU A 10 10.82 15.10 -8.99
N LYS A 11 10.30 16.33 -9.12
CA LYS A 11 9.96 16.92 -10.44
C LYS A 11 11.17 17.07 -11.36
N GLY A 12 12.37 17.24 -10.80
CA GLY A 12 13.61 17.26 -11.58
C GLY A 12 13.99 15.89 -12.16
N LEU A 13 13.55 14.80 -11.53
CA LEU A 13 13.94 13.43 -11.91
C LEU A 13 13.08 12.85 -13.04
N SER A 14 11.82 13.28 -13.17
CA SER A 14 10.88 12.73 -14.18
C SER A 14 11.12 13.21 -15.62
N LEU A 15 12.07 14.12 -15.87
CA LEU A 15 12.39 14.62 -17.23
C LEU A 15 13.32 13.69 -18.04
N VAL A 16 13.81 12.57 -17.48
CA VAL A 16 14.83 11.72 -18.11
C VAL A 16 14.27 10.39 -18.67
N GLY A 17 12.97 10.10 -18.50
CA GLY A 17 12.46 8.72 -18.57
C GLY A 17 11.54 8.31 -19.74
N SER A 18 11.55 8.96 -20.91
CA SER A 18 10.65 8.58 -22.03
C SER A 18 11.41 8.23 -23.31
N GLY A 19 12.05 7.07 -23.31
CA GLY A 19 12.66 6.47 -24.49
C GLY A 19 12.08 5.07 -24.76
N SER A 20 11.26 4.99 -25.81
CA SER A 20 11.02 3.86 -26.73
C SER A 20 10.77 2.44 -26.19
N LEU A 21 9.59 1.87 -26.49
CA LEU A 21 9.42 0.44 -26.75
C LEU A 21 8.33 0.21 -27.82
N ALA A 22 8.78 0.15 -29.08
CA ALA A 22 8.07 -0.52 -30.16
C ALA A 22 8.68 -1.93 -30.36
N GLU A 23 7.89 -2.80 -30.98
CA GLU A 23 8.21 -4.16 -31.47
C GLU A 23 7.99 -5.32 -30.49
N LEU A 24 7.00 -6.15 -30.84
CA LEU A 24 7.20 -7.58 -31.14
C LEU A 24 5.90 -8.12 -31.77
N ALA A 25 5.77 -7.93 -33.08
CA ALA A 25 4.82 -8.67 -33.91
C ALA A 25 5.54 -9.93 -34.44
N GLY A 26 5.05 -11.11 -34.09
CA GLY A 26 5.52 -12.34 -34.73
C GLY A 26 5.50 -13.57 -33.83
N ILE A 27 4.35 -14.23 -33.70
CA ILE A 27 4.29 -15.62 -33.27
C ILE A 27 3.29 -16.37 -34.18
N SER A 28 3.83 -17.16 -35.11
CA SER A 28 3.09 -18.21 -35.80
C SER A 28 3.02 -19.44 -34.89
N LEU A 29 1.82 -19.97 -34.63
CA LEU A 29 1.63 -21.19 -33.86
C LEU A 29 1.54 -22.39 -34.81
N PRO A 30 2.32 -23.47 -34.64
CA PRO A 30 2.06 -24.72 -35.33
C PRO A 30 0.83 -25.41 -34.73
N LEU A 31 -0.11 -25.78 -35.59
CA LEU A 31 -1.23 -26.67 -35.31
C LEU A 31 -0.70 -28.07 -34.98
N GLY A 32 -0.40 -28.31 -33.71
CA GLY A 32 -0.09 -29.62 -33.16
C GLY A 32 -0.89 -29.82 -31.88
N LEU A 33 -2.18 -30.15 -32.00
CA LEU A 33 -3.05 -30.40 -30.86
C LEU A 33 -2.70 -31.77 -30.25
N ASN A 34 -1.66 -31.80 -29.42
CA ASN A 34 -1.32 -32.94 -28.59
C ASN A 34 -2.36 -33.03 -27.47
N TRP A 35 -3.24 -34.04 -27.51
CA TRP A 35 -4.19 -34.35 -26.43
C TRP A 35 -3.46 -34.98 -25.23
N GLY A 36 -2.43 -34.29 -24.75
CA GLY A 36 -1.68 -34.66 -23.56
C GLY A 36 -2.52 -34.45 -22.31
N ARG A 37 -2.29 -35.31 -21.32
CA ARG A 37 -2.92 -35.29 -19.98
C ARG A 37 -3.12 -33.85 -19.48
N PRO A 38 -4.26 -33.52 -18.85
CA PRO A 38 -4.50 -32.17 -18.35
C PRO A 38 -3.31 -31.73 -17.50
N ARG A 39 -2.61 -30.70 -17.99
CA ARG A 39 -1.49 -30.11 -17.27
C ARG A 39 -2.07 -29.61 -15.96
N ARG A 40 -1.75 -30.28 -14.85
CA ARG A 40 -2.10 -29.79 -13.52
C ARG A 40 -1.42 -28.43 -13.39
N PHE A 41 -2.20 -27.35 -13.48
CA PHE A 41 -1.74 -26.05 -13.04
C PHE A 41 -1.55 -26.16 -11.53
N ALA A 42 -0.32 -26.34 -11.10
CA ALA A 42 0.01 -26.04 -9.72
C ALA A 42 -0.29 -24.55 -9.54
N PRO A 43 -1.15 -24.15 -8.58
CA PRO A 43 -1.36 -22.74 -8.32
C PRO A 43 0.00 -22.14 -7.94
N THR A 44 0.45 -21.14 -8.70
CA THR A 44 1.56 -20.30 -8.24
C THR A 44 1.10 -19.70 -6.91
N PRO A 45 1.83 -19.91 -5.80
CA PRO A 45 1.43 -19.31 -4.54
C PRO A 45 1.43 -17.80 -4.73
N ALA A 46 0.24 -17.20 -4.66
CA ALA A 46 0.09 -15.76 -4.72
C ALA A 46 0.78 -15.13 -3.51
N PRO A 47 1.39 -13.94 -3.65
CA PRO A 47 1.85 -13.20 -2.49
C PRO A 47 0.66 -12.95 -1.54
N PRO A 48 0.93 -12.82 -0.22
CA PRO A 48 -0.13 -12.54 0.73
C PRO A 48 -0.83 -11.22 0.40
N LEU A 49 -2.14 -11.17 0.57
CA LEU A 49 -2.92 -9.95 0.34
C LEU A 49 -2.51 -8.82 1.29
N PHE A 50 -2.06 -9.18 2.49
CA PHE A 50 -1.63 -8.25 3.52
C PHE A 50 -0.29 -8.69 4.10
N GLU A 51 0.59 -7.73 4.31
CA GLU A 51 1.85 -7.91 5.04
C GLU A 51 1.76 -7.18 6.38
N GLN A 52 2.25 -7.82 7.44
CA GLN A 52 2.39 -7.17 8.73
C GLN A 52 3.69 -6.37 8.75
N VAL A 53 3.59 -5.06 8.99
CA VAL A 53 4.76 -4.20 9.22
C VAL A 53 4.86 -3.89 10.72
N PRO A 54 5.84 -4.44 11.45
CA PRO A 54 6.02 -4.17 12.88
C PRO A 54 6.35 -2.70 13.16
N SER A 55 6.00 -2.22 14.36
CA SER A 55 6.35 -0.86 14.81
C SER A 55 7.86 -0.60 14.81
N ALA A 56 8.68 -1.62 15.04
CA ALA A 56 10.14 -1.53 14.95
C ALA A 56 10.65 -1.21 13.53
N VAL A 57 9.86 -1.55 12.50
CA VAL A 57 10.17 -1.27 11.09
C VAL A 57 9.55 0.04 10.63
N SER A 58 8.27 0.28 10.97
CA SER A 58 7.55 1.49 10.55
C SER A 58 7.86 2.73 11.39
N GLY A 59 8.35 2.55 12.62
CA GLY A 59 8.47 3.61 13.62
C GLY A 59 7.16 4.04 14.26
N ILE A 60 6.01 3.46 13.85
CA ILE A 60 4.68 3.88 14.31
C ILE A 60 4.31 3.13 15.58
N SER A 61 4.21 3.85 16.71
CA SER A 61 3.75 3.31 17.99
C SER A 61 2.46 4.01 18.42
N TRP A 62 1.33 3.34 18.24
CA TRP A 62 0.02 3.84 18.63
C TRP A 62 -0.84 2.73 19.23
N ARG A 63 -1.68 3.11 20.20
CA ARG A 63 -2.63 2.21 20.85
C ARG A 63 -3.98 2.92 20.99
N HIS A 64 -5.03 2.29 20.47
CA HIS A 64 -6.40 2.72 20.71
C HIS A 64 -6.76 2.54 22.20
N VAL A 65 -7.39 3.56 22.78
CA VAL A 65 -7.95 3.52 24.13
C VAL A 65 -9.44 3.82 23.99
N ASN A 66 -10.27 2.83 24.27
CA ASN A 66 -11.73 2.96 24.13
C ASN A 66 -12.42 3.64 25.33
N GLY A 67 -11.64 4.15 26.30
CA GLY A 67 -12.16 4.87 27.47
C GLY A 67 -12.92 3.99 28.45
N ARG A 68 -12.59 2.69 28.52
CA ARG A 68 -13.28 1.71 29.36
C ARG A 68 -13.32 2.12 30.84
N SER A 69 -14.52 2.13 31.41
CA SER A 69 -14.80 2.40 32.82
C SER A 69 -15.51 1.20 33.49
N PRO A 70 -15.27 0.90 34.78
CA PRO A 70 -16.04 -0.11 35.51
C PRO A 70 -17.55 0.19 35.57
N GLU A 71 -17.90 1.47 35.49
CA GLU A 71 -19.28 1.97 35.62
C GLU A 71 -20.02 2.04 34.28
N TYR A 72 -19.32 1.82 33.15
CA TYR A 72 -19.89 1.77 31.80
C TYR A 72 -20.74 3.00 31.42
N TYR A 73 -20.28 4.21 31.76
CA TYR A 73 -21.04 5.46 31.50
C TYR A 73 -21.16 5.83 30.01
N LEU A 74 -20.25 5.35 29.17
CA LEU A 74 -20.18 5.70 27.74
C LEU A 74 -20.29 4.47 26.83
N PRO A 75 -20.69 4.65 25.56
CA PRO A 75 -20.60 3.60 24.55
C PRO A 75 -19.15 3.22 24.22
N GLU A 76 -18.57 2.28 24.97
CA GLU A 76 -17.19 1.78 24.84
C GLU A 76 -16.95 0.84 23.64
N LYS A 77 -17.98 0.65 22.80
CA LYS A 77 -17.94 -0.22 21.62
C LYS A 77 -17.48 0.50 20.35
N THR A 78 -17.26 1.81 20.42
CA THR A 78 -16.75 2.58 19.29
C THR A 78 -15.32 2.11 18.99
N GLY A 79 -15.11 1.55 17.79
CA GLY A 79 -13.81 1.05 17.37
C GLY A 79 -12.82 2.16 17.02
N ALA A 80 -11.57 1.76 16.86
CA ALA A 80 -10.53 2.60 16.27
C ALA A 80 -10.85 2.94 14.81
N GLY A 81 -10.19 3.98 14.30
CA GLY A 81 -10.19 4.31 12.88
C GLY A 81 -8.83 4.85 12.45
N CYS A 82 -8.51 4.70 11.16
CA CYS A 82 -7.35 5.36 10.57
C CYS A 82 -7.64 5.78 9.13
N ALA A 83 -6.88 6.76 8.65
CA ALA A 83 -6.89 7.18 7.24
C ALA A 83 -5.48 7.55 6.79
N PHE A 84 -5.19 7.28 5.52
CA PHE A 84 -4.01 7.79 4.81
C PHE A 84 -4.48 8.88 3.85
N LEU A 85 -3.94 10.09 3.99
CA LEU A 85 -4.26 11.24 3.16
C LEU A 85 -3.13 12.26 3.23
N ASP A 86 -2.93 13.04 2.16
CA ASP A 86 -2.09 14.25 2.18
C ASP A 86 -2.99 15.41 2.63
N TYR A 87 -2.95 15.74 3.92
CA TYR A 87 -3.93 16.64 4.54
C TYR A 87 -3.66 18.12 4.19
N ASP A 88 -2.39 18.53 4.13
CA ASP A 88 -2.00 19.92 3.87
C ASP A 88 -1.48 20.17 2.45
N ASN A 89 -1.50 19.15 1.58
CA ASN A 89 -1.06 19.16 0.19
C ASN A 89 0.45 19.39 0.00
N ASP A 90 1.28 19.07 1.00
CA ASP A 90 2.73 19.20 0.91
C ASP A 90 3.38 18.07 0.07
N GLY A 91 2.59 17.05 -0.29
CA GLY A 91 3.02 15.89 -1.07
C GLY A 91 3.59 14.76 -0.21
N TRP A 92 3.51 14.85 1.11
CA TRP A 92 3.76 13.74 2.02
C TRP A 92 2.44 13.05 2.36
N MET A 93 2.47 11.73 2.48
CA MET A 93 1.29 10.98 2.91
C MET A 93 1.22 11.05 4.43
N ASP A 94 0.17 11.66 4.97
CA ASP A 94 -0.10 11.70 6.40
C ASP A 94 -0.90 10.48 6.86
N ILE A 95 -0.86 10.24 8.17
CA ILE A 95 -1.62 9.20 8.84
C ILE A 95 -2.48 9.86 9.92
N TYR A 96 -3.79 9.70 9.81
CA TYR A 96 -4.73 10.12 10.85
C TYR A 96 -5.18 8.89 11.65
N LEU A 97 -5.06 8.94 12.98
CA LEU A 97 -5.43 7.85 13.90
C LEU A 97 -6.50 8.34 14.87
N VAL A 98 -7.69 7.75 14.82
CA VAL A 98 -8.83 8.15 15.64
C VAL A 98 -8.77 7.46 17.00
N ASN A 99 -8.87 8.26 18.06
CA ASN A 99 -9.03 7.78 19.42
C ASN A 99 -10.25 8.43 20.07
N SER A 100 -11.18 7.61 20.58
CA SER A 100 -12.46 8.06 21.13
C SER A 100 -12.53 8.02 22.66
N GLY A 101 -11.50 7.48 23.31
CA GLY A 101 -11.39 7.44 24.77
C GLY A 101 -10.20 8.25 25.29
N LYS A 102 -10.33 8.68 26.55
CA LYS A 102 -9.27 9.31 27.34
C LYS A 102 -8.63 8.29 28.27
#